data_AF-A0A2P1PNI6-F1
#
_entry.id   AF-A0A2P1PNI6-F1
#
_cell.length_a   1.000
_cell.length_b   1.000
_cell.length_c   1.000
_cell.angle_alpha   90.00
_cell.angle_beta   90.00
_cell.angle_gamma   90.00
#
_symmetry.space_group_name_H-M   'P 1'
#
loop_
_entity.id
_entity.type
_entity.pdbx_description
1 polymer ?
#
loop_
_entity_poly.entity_id
_entity_poly.type
_entity_poly.pdbx_seq_one_letter_code
_entity_poly.pdbx_strand_id
1 'polypeptide(L)'
;MGAKTMKRKVLLIALLAMAEASQAAPLVLSPGVLVDTETGLAFAANRNGFTQQLQLSDGTSIWTSPEQAFPLGVADGFLVALARAEAPGSANVLLMDPNTGNVADRISVDLPEPVSASFFPQPGQRFEATLQDTEEGMRFYWRHEVRALRGAAMVELDAGGNEVINPVTVTSGAFDLVAHQNRQLAIPVRADVAPPVAPTIALQGAERIPGIAGEQYRAADDRHVLSPEAKPHDALRQIYTWSVYDRDGNRVGHYTSPYARAPYLVRNSQLILREQPFAHAGTNGQWQEHSTRLVVADLQTGRELWDFEILDHQYRGPTPP
;
A
#
# COMPACT_ATOMS: atom_id res chain seq x y z
N MET A 1 46.47 8.87 -70.77
CA MET A 1 45.31 9.51 -70.13
C MET A 1 44.74 8.55 -69.10
N GLY A 2 45.06 8.75 -67.82
CA GLY A 2 44.69 7.83 -66.74
C GLY A 2 43.38 8.23 -66.06
N ALA A 3 42.43 7.31 -65.98
CA ALA A 3 41.19 7.46 -65.24
C ALA A 3 41.41 7.14 -63.75
N LYS A 4 41.21 8.13 -62.88
CA LYS A 4 41.25 7.98 -61.42
C LYS A 4 39.92 7.42 -60.91
N THR A 5 39.95 6.21 -60.38
CA THR A 5 38.83 5.55 -59.70
C THR A 5 38.65 6.14 -58.31
N MET A 6 37.53 6.85 -58.09
CA MET A 6 37.19 7.49 -56.81
C MET A 6 36.46 6.48 -55.92
N LYS A 7 37.11 6.00 -54.85
CA LYS A 7 36.49 5.12 -53.84
C LYS A 7 35.55 5.95 -52.95
N ARG A 8 34.24 5.80 -53.12
CA ARG A 8 33.23 6.29 -52.15
C ARG A 8 33.29 5.43 -50.89
N LYS A 9 33.72 6.02 -49.78
CA LYS A 9 33.52 5.45 -48.44
C LYS A 9 32.07 5.72 -48.04
N VAL A 10 31.27 4.67 -47.92
CA VAL A 10 29.95 4.73 -47.27
C VAL A 10 30.18 4.59 -45.78
N LEU A 11 29.83 5.62 -45.01
CA LEU A 11 29.86 5.61 -43.56
C LEU A 11 28.52 5.05 -43.07
N LEU A 12 28.53 3.85 -42.49
CA LEU A 12 27.36 3.30 -41.80
C LEU A 12 27.30 3.93 -40.40
N ILE A 13 26.30 4.77 -40.15
CA ILE A 13 25.98 5.24 -38.80
C ILE A 13 25.02 4.20 -38.20
N ALA A 14 25.50 3.40 -37.25
CA ALA A 14 24.66 2.54 -36.44
C ALA A 14 23.95 3.40 -35.38
N LEU A 15 22.64 3.61 -35.55
CA LEU A 15 21.78 4.18 -34.51
C LEU A 15 21.59 3.10 -33.43
N LEU A 16 22.30 3.20 -32.30
CA LEU A 16 21.89 2.49 -31.09
C LEU A 16 20.70 3.22 -30.49
N ALA A 17 19.50 2.65 -30.68
CA ALA A 17 18.37 2.98 -29.82
C ALA A 17 18.67 2.40 -28.44
N MET A 18 19.14 3.25 -27.53
CA MET A 18 19.12 2.95 -26.10
C MET A 18 17.65 2.94 -25.69
N ALA A 19 17.08 1.74 -25.57
CA ALA A 19 15.83 1.59 -24.85
C ALA A 19 16.13 1.98 -23.39
N GLU A 20 15.73 3.19 -22.98
CA GLU A 20 15.66 3.52 -21.57
C GLU A 20 14.72 2.50 -20.94
N ALA A 21 15.27 1.62 -20.11
CA ALA A 21 14.47 0.75 -19.28
C ALA A 21 13.68 1.68 -18.36
N SER A 22 12.40 1.88 -18.67
CA SER A 22 11.48 2.59 -17.80
C SER A 22 11.48 1.85 -16.47
N GLN A 23 12.18 2.41 -15.49
CA GLN A 23 12.24 1.84 -14.15
C GLN A 23 10.82 1.86 -13.59
N ALA A 24 10.30 0.70 -13.22
CA ALA A 24 8.94 0.61 -12.70
C ALA A 24 8.88 1.41 -11.39
N ALA A 25 7.87 2.27 -11.26
CA ALA A 25 7.67 3.03 -10.04
C ALA A 25 7.34 2.08 -8.86
N PRO A 26 7.71 2.44 -7.62
CA PRO A 26 7.30 1.69 -6.44
C PRO A 26 5.79 1.50 -6.41
N LEU A 27 5.35 0.27 -6.13
CA LEU A 27 3.93 -0.08 -6.08
C LEU A 27 3.39 0.06 -4.65
N VAL A 28 2.14 0.53 -4.53
CA VAL A 28 1.40 0.48 -3.27
C VAL A 28 1.07 -0.98 -2.93
N LEU A 29 1.78 -1.56 -1.96
CA LEU A 29 1.46 -2.88 -1.42
C LEU A 29 0.17 -2.81 -0.59
N SER A 30 0.05 -1.76 0.23
CA SER A 30 -1.08 -1.49 1.10
C SER A 30 -0.98 -0.04 1.60
N PRO A 31 -2.02 0.54 2.22
CA PRO A 31 -1.94 1.90 2.76
C PRO A 31 -0.73 2.07 3.67
N GLY A 32 0.12 3.05 3.35
CA GLY A 32 1.34 3.38 4.12
C GLY A 32 2.55 2.50 3.81
N VAL A 33 2.47 1.60 2.83
CA VAL A 33 3.57 0.72 2.41
C VAL A 33 3.72 0.69 0.89
N LEU A 34 4.85 1.18 0.40
CA LEU A 34 5.27 1.12 -0.99
C LEU A 34 6.43 0.13 -1.15
N VAL A 35 6.46 -0.61 -2.25
CA VAL A 35 7.48 -1.61 -2.53
C VAL A 35 7.98 -1.43 -3.95
N ASP A 36 9.30 -1.29 -4.10
CA ASP A 36 10.01 -1.34 -5.36
C ASP A 36 10.78 -2.66 -5.45
N THR A 37 10.21 -3.60 -6.22
CA THR A 37 10.79 -4.93 -6.39
C THR A 37 12.03 -4.92 -7.29
N GLU A 38 12.22 -3.91 -8.13
CA GLU A 38 13.38 -3.79 -9.02
C GLU A 38 14.60 -3.32 -8.23
N THR A 39 14.46 -2.24 -7.47
CA THR A 39 15.57 -1.72 -6.63
C THR A 39 15.75 -2.50 -5.33
N GLY A 40 14.76 -3.30 -4.94
CA GLY A 40 14.80 -4.05 -3.68
C GLY A 40 14.59 -3.15 -2.46
N LEU A 41 13.78 -2.10 -2.60
CA LEU A 41 13.51 -1.11 -1.55
C LEU A 41 12.02 -1.11 -1.17
N ALA A 42 11.72 -0.68 0.04
CA ALA A 42 10.36 -0.37 0.48
C ALA A 42 10.32 0.96 1.22
N PHE A 43 9.17 1.62 1.18
CA PHE A 43 8.87 2.79 2.01
C PHE A 43 7.70 2.44 2.91
N ALA A 44 7.87 2.54 4.22
CA ALA A 44 6.82 2.17 5.17
C ALA A 44 6.75 3.14 6.35
N ALA A 45 5.54 3.53 6.75
CA ALA A 45 5.34 4.22 8.03
C ALA A 45 5.52 3.24 9.19
N ASN A 46 6.50 3.49 10.07
CA ASN A 46 6.67 2.72 11.30
C ASN A 46 5.48 2.92 12.26
N ARG A 47 5.43 2.17 13.35
CA ARG A 47 4.36 2.28 14.38
C ARG A 47 4.10 3.69 14.92
N ASN A 48 5.09 4.58 14.85
CA ASN A 48 4.99 5.97 15.32
C ASN A 48 4.64 6.95 14.17
N GLY A 49 4.36 6.45 12.98
CA GLY A 49 3.96 7.22 11.81
C GLY A 49 5.11 7.91 11.07
N PHE A 50 6.37 7.58 11.35
CA PHE A 50 7.51 8.08 10.58
C PHE A 50 7.77 7.14 9.40
N THR A 51 7.89 7.69 8.19
CA THR A 51 8.26 6.91 7.02
C THR A 51 9.72 6.48 7.13
N GLN A 52 10.01 5.23 6.78
CA GLN A 52 11.36 4.73 6.61
C GLN A 52 11.53 4.12 5.22
N GLN A 53 12.72 4.30 4.65
CA GLN A 53 13.15 3.48 3.53
C GLN A 53 13.86 2.23 4.07
N LEU A 54 13.42 1.06 3.63
CA LEU A 54 13.90 -0.23 4.07
C LEU A 54 14.55 -0.98 2.91
N GLN A 55 15.65 -1.66 3.17
CA GLN A 55 16.24 -2.61 2.23
C GLN A 55 15.49 -3.94 2.31
N LEU A 56 14.96 -4.44 1.19
CA LEU A 56 14.15 -5.66 1.19
C LEU A 56 14.95 -6.95 1.49
N SER A 57 16.27 -6.93 1.37
CA SER A 57 17.11 -8.11 1.62
C SER A 57 17.18 -8.49 3.10
N ASP A 58 17.15 -7.51 3.99
CA ASP A 58 17.44 -7.70 5.43
C ASP A 58 16.57 -6.84 6.37
N GLY A 59 15.72 -5.96 5.84
CA GLY A 59 14.86 -5.08 6.63
C GLY A 59 15.57 -3.86 7.20
N THR A 60 16.84 -3.62 6.83
CA THR A 60 17.62 -2.50 7.37
C THR A 60 17.01 -1.16 6.93
N SER A 61 16.82 -0.26 7.89
CA SER A 61 16.40 1.12 7.64
C SER A 61 17.55 1.95 7.08
N ILE A 62 17.39 2.50 5.88
CA ILE A 62 18.37 3.36 5.21
C ILE A 62 18.26 4.79 5.74
N TRP A 63 17.03 5.30 5.83
CA TRP A 63 16.72 6.60 6.42
C TRP A 63 15.34 6.59 7.08
N THR A 64 15.10 7.56 7.97
CA THR A 64 13.80 7.85 8.58
C THR A 64 13.42 9.30 8.31
N SER A 65 12.16 9.54 7.97
CA SER A 65 11.66 10.90 7.71
C SER A 65 11.84 11.80 8.93
N PRO A 66 12.09 13.11 8.75
CA PRO A 66 12.28 14.05 9.85
C PRO A 66 10.99 14.32 10.64
N GLU A 67 9.84 14.00 10.05
CA GLU A 67 8.52 14.15 10.66
C GLU A 67 7.60 12.98 10.30
N GLN A 68 6.44 12.92 10.96
CA GLN A 68 5.44 11.89 10.71
C GLN A 68 4.87 12.05 9.29
N ALA A 69 5.00 11.00 8.50
CA ALA A 69 4.68 10.95 7.09
C ALA A 69 4.12 9.56 6.76
N PHE A 70 2.95 9.52 6.13
CA PHE A 70 2.28 8.28 5.71
C PHE A 70 2.41 8.12 4.19
N PRO A 71 3.22 7.17 3.68
CA PRO A 71 3.47 7.01 2.25
C PRO A 71 2.20 6.75 1.44
N LEU A 72 2.04 7.46 0.32
CA LEU A 72 0.91 7.31 -0.59
C LEU A 72 1.32 6.80 -1.98
N GLY A 73 2.50 7.20 -2.44
CA GLY A 73 3.03 6.81 -3.75
C GLY A 73 4.33 7.54 -4.07
N VAL A 74 4.88 7.24 -5.24
CA VAL A 74 5.99 8.00 -5.83
C VAL A 74 5.51 8.60 -7.13
N ALA A 75 5.68 9.90 -7.30
CA ALA A 75 5.27 10.63 -8.49
C ALA A 75 6.24 11.79 -8.75
N ASP A 76 6.57 12.05 -10.01
CA ASP A 76 7.52 13.09 -10.43
C ASP A 76 8.87 13.06 -9.69
N GLY A 77 9.33 11.85 -9.33
CA GLY A 77 10.57 11.63 -8.58
C GLY A 77 10.49 11.93 -7.07
N PHE A 78 9.33 12.33 -6.55
CA PHE A 78 9.09 12.54 -5.13
C PHE A 78 8.39 11.36 -4.50
N LEU A 79 8.77 11.03 -3.27
CA LEU A 79 7.95 10.24 -2.37
C LEU A 79 6.87 11.15 -1.78
N VAL A 80 5.62 10.88 -2.13
CA VAL A 80 4.46 11.64 -1.69
C VAL A 80 3.89 10.99 -0.45
N ALA A 81 3.72 11.77 0.61
CA ALA A 81 3.21 11.29 1.88
C ALA A 81 2.20 12.27 2.50
N LEU A 82 1.24 11.73 3.26
CA LEU A 82 0.36 12.53 4.10
C LEU A 82 1.08 12.85 5.41
N ALA A 83 1.21 14.13 5.77
CA ALA A 83 1.72 14.54 7.07
C ALA A 83 0.65 14.37 8.16
N ARG A 84 1.10 14.37 9.42
CA ARG A 84 0.18 14.36 10.57
C ARG A 84 -0.77 15.57 10.48
N ALA A 85 -2.07 15.33 10.60
CA ALA A 85 -3.04 16.40 10.74
C ALA A 85 -2.81 17.18 12.05
N GLU A 86 -2.76 18.51 11.95
CA GLU A 86 -2.65 19.41 13.11
C GLU A 86 -4.04 19.80 13.64
N ALA A 87 -5.00 19.99 12.74
CA ALA A 87 -6.39 20.31 13.05
C ALA A 87 -7.33 19.78 11.95
N PRO A 88 -8.62 19.57 12.24
CA PRO A 88 -9.64 19.34 11.22
C PRO A 88 -9.71 20.48 10.19
N GLY A 89 -10.27 20.18 9.01
CA GLY A 89 -10.44 21.16 7.93
C GLY A 89 -9.18 21.41 7.08
N SER A 90 -8.11 20.64 7.28
CA SER A 90 -6.92 20.70 6.44
C SER A 90 -6.25 19.34 6.27
N ALA A 91 -5.54 19.17 5.15
CA ALA A 91 -4.57 18.11 4.92
C ALA A 91 -3.23 18.73 4.54
N ASN A 92 -2.15 18.11 4.99
CA ASN A 92 -0.79 18.51 4.62
C ASN A 92 -0.14 17.36 3.86
N VAL A 93 0.28 17.59 2.62
CA VAL A 93 1.00 16.63 1.78
C VAL A 93 2.47 17.01 1.75
N LEU A 94 3.34 16.03 1.95
CA LEU A 94 4.79 16.17 1.88
C LEU A 94 5.28 15.63 0.54
N LEU A 95 6.14 16.40 -0.10
CA LEU A 95 6.97 15.93 -1.20
C LEU A 95 8.36 15.70 -0.64
N MET A 96 8.79 14.44 -0.60
CA MET A 96 10.06 14.04 0.00
C MET A 96 11.00 13.49 -1.06
N ASP A 97 12.30 13.72 -0.89
CA ASP A 97 13.31 13.02 -1.69
C ASP A 97 13.35 11.54 -1.27
N PRO A 98 13.06 10.58 -2.18
CA PRO A 98 13.02 9.17 -1.86
C PRO A 98 14.40 8.59 -1.44
N ASN A 99 15.51 9.25 -1.77
CA ASN A 99 16.85 8.77 -1.45
C ASN A 99 17.35 9.23 -0.07
N THR A 100 16.85 10.36 0.42
CA THR A 100 17.32 10.97 1.67
C THR A 100 16.25 11.09 2.75
N GLY A 101 14.97 11.00 2.38
CA GLY A 101 13.83 11.23 3.28
C GLY A 101 13.60 12.69 3.64
N ASN A 102 14.40 13.61 3.09
CA ASN A 102 14.25 15.04 3.34
C ASN A 102 12.97 15.57 2.70
N VAL A 103 12.28 16.46 3.41
CA VAL A 103 11.09 17.14 2.90
C VAL A 103 11.55 18.25 1.95
N ALA A 104 11.23 18.10 0.67
CA ALA A 104 11.50 19.10 -0.35
C ALA A 104 10.44 20.20 -0.35
N ASP A 105 9.18 19.84 -0.13
CA ASP A 105 8.07 20.79 -0.04
C ASP A 105 6.92 20.27 0.84
N ARG A 106 6.09 21.20 1.32
CA ARG A 106 4.87 20.95 2.08
C ARG A 106 3.71 21.71 1.47
N ILE A 107 2.69 20.96 1.06
CA ILE A 107 1.50 21.49 0.42
C ILE A 107 0.34 21.38 1.40
N SER A 108 -0.26 22.50 1.77
CA SER A 108 -1.44 22.54 2.61
C SER A 108 -2.69 22.65 1.74
N VAL A 109 -3.71 21.87 2.05
CA VAL A 109 -4.97 21.79 1.33
C VAL A 109 -6.13 21.98 2.28
N ASP A 110 -7.02 22.91 1.96
CA ASP A 110 -8.26 23.11 2.71
C ASP A 110 -9.21 21.93 2.48
N LEU A 111 -9.72 21.38 3.57
CA LEU A 111 -10.77 20.36 3.58
C LEU A 111 -12.03 20.94 4.25
N PRO A 112 -13.21 20.31 4.06
CA PRO A 112 -14.37 20.68 4.86
C PRO A 112 -14.05 20.59 6.37
N GLU A 113 -14.49 21.59 7.14
CA GLU A 113 -14.21 21.73 8.58
C GLU A 113 -14.34 20.43 9.42
N PRO A 114 -15.36 19.56 9.24
CA PRO A 114 -15.47 18.33 10.04
C PRO A 114 -14.48 17.22 9.64
N VAL A 115 -13.71 17.39 8.57
CA VAL A 115 -12.79 16.36 8.06
C VAL A 115 -11.46 16.40 8.79
N SER A 116 -11.09 15.29 9.43
CA SER A 116 -9.79 15.07 10.03
C SER A 116 -8.92 14.24 9.08
N ALA A 117 -7.85 14.83 8.52
CA ALA A 117 -6.92 14.13 7.64
C ALA A 117 -5.88 13.27 8.39
N SER A 118 -6.31 12.62 9.48
CA SER A 118 -5.43 11.81 10.32
C SER A 118 -5.30 10.39 9.77
N PHE A 119 -4.07 9.98 9.43
CA PHE A 119 -3.75 8.57 9.15
C PHE A 119 -3.54 7.73 10.43
N PHE A 120 -3.50 8.35 11.61
CA PHE A 120 -3.55 7.61 12.86
C PHE A 120 -4.96 7.07 13.11
N PRO A 121 -5.08 5.82 13.55
CA PRO A 121 -6.38 5.22 13.82
C PRO A 121 -7.09 5.95 14.96
N GLN A 122 -8.36 6.30 14.74
CA GLN A 122 -9.20 6.98 15.72
C GLN A 122 -10.49 6.17 15.96
N PRO A 123 -11.04 6.17 17.19
CA PRO A 123 -12.31 5.52 17.47
C PRO A 123 -13.42 6.09 16.57
N GLY A 124 -14.06 5.23 15.77
CA GLY A 124 -15.20 5.62 14.94
C GLY A 124 -14.87 6.59 13.80
N GLN A 125 -13.59 6.87 13.53
CA GLN A 125 -13.18 7.75 12.43
C GLN A 125 -12.10 7.08 11.59
N ARG A 126 -12.14 7.34 10.27
CA ARG A 126 -11.14 6.86 9.34
C ARG A 126 -10.93 7.88 8.24
N PHE A 127 -9.67 8.19 7.97
CA PHE A 127 -9.27 8.93 6.78
C PHE A 127 -8.43 8.03 5.88
N GLU A 128 -8.78 8.00 4.60
CA GLU A 128 -8.05 7.29 3.57
C GLU A 128 -7.66 8.26 2.48
N ALA A 129 -6.46 8.08 1.94
CA ALA A 129 -5.98 8.82 0.79
C ALA A 129 -5.33 7.86 -0.20
N THR A 130 -5.48 8.17 -1.48
CA THR A 130 -4.80 7.46 -2.58
C THR A 130 -4.28 8.49 -3.57
N LEU A 131 -3.17 8.14 -4.21
CA LEU A 131 -2.54 8.94 -5.24
C LEU A 131 -2.74 8.26 -6.60
N GLN A 132 -2.98 9.05 -7.64
CA GLN A 132 -3.06 8.58 -9.02
C GLN A 132 -2.26 9.52 -9.91
N ASP A 133 -1.38 8.97 -10.74
CA ASP A 133 -0.71 9.76 -11.77
C ASP A 133 -1.71 10.22 -12.86
N THR A 134 -1.52 11.43 -13.35
CA THR A 134 -2.32 12.05 -14.40
C THR A 134 -1.38 12.71 -15.43
N GLU A 135 -1.91 13.12 -16.59
CA GLU A 135 -1.10 13.80 -17.60
C GLU A 135 -0.54 15.15 -17.12
N GLU A 136 -1.20 15.80 -16.17
CA GLU A 136 -0.86 17.16 -15.69
C GLU A 136 -0.13 17.15 -14.33
N GLY A 137 0.18 15.99 -13.77
CA GLY A 137 0.75 15.82 -12.44
C GLY A 137 0.12 14.63 -11.73
N MET A 138 -0.28 14.80 -10.48
CA MET A 138 -0.88 13.72 -9.69
C MET A 138 -2.20 14.16 -9.05
N ARG A 139 -3.16 13.25 -8.97
CA ARG A 139 -4.44 13.45 -8.30
C ARG A 139 -4.47 12.73 -6.97
N PHE A 140 -4.76 13.48 -5.92
CA PHE A 140 -4.99 12.96 -4.59
C PHE A 140 -6.49 12.79 -4.38
N TYR A 141 -6.92 11.57 -4.07
CA TYR A 141 -8.28 11.28 -3.64
C TYR A 141 -8.31 11.02 -2.16
N TRP A 142 -9.33 11.53 -1.48
CA TRP A 142 -9.54 11.28 -0.07
C TRP A 142 -10.96 10.89 0.28
N ARG A 143 -11.07 10.16 1.38
CA ARG A 143 -12.31 9.70 1.97
C ARG A 143 -12.21 9.77 3.48
N HIS A 144 -13.17 10.42 4.11
CA HIS A 144 -13.34 10.51 5.54
C HIS A 144 -14.63 9.82 5.95
N GLU A 145 -14.53 8.83 6.82
CA GLU A 145 -15.67 8.12 7.38
C GLU A 145 -15.80 8.41 8.87
N VAL A 146 -17.02 8.71 9.30
CA VAL A 146 -17.37 8.89 10.71
C VAL A 146 -18.51 7.94 11.06
N ARG A 147 -18.33 7.21 12.15
CA ARG A 147 -19.33 6.37 12.80
C ARG A 147 -19.53 6.90 14.20
N ALA A 148 -20.79 7.15 14.57
CA ALA A 148 -21.09 7.51 15.95
C ALA A 148 -20.68 6.35 16.87
N LEU A 149 -19.92 6.62 17.93
CA LEU A 149 -19.60 5.61 18.92
C LEU A 149 -20.83 5.43 19.83
N ARG A 150 -21.30 4.18 19.96
CA ARG A 150 -22.44 3.84 20.83
C ARG A 150 -22.04 2.67 21.71
N GLY A 151 -22.43 2.75 22.98
CA GLY A 151 -22.28 1.67 23.96
C GLY A 151 -23.17 0.47 23.65
N ALA A 152 -22.88 -0.67 24.28
CA ALA A 152 -23.56 -1.95 24.05
C ALA A 152 -25.04 -1.98 24.47
N ALA A 153 -25.57 -0.91 25.07
CA ALA A 153 -26.88 -0.90 25.72
C ALA A 153 -28.05 -0.38 24.86
N MET A 154 -27.84 0.02 23.60
CA MET A 154 -28.91 0.57 22.76
C MET A 154 -28.94 -0.02 21.36
N VAL A 155 -29.64 -1.14 21.21
CA VAL A 155 -30.28 -1.47 19.94
C VAL A 155 -31.46 -0.51 19.80
N GLU A 156 -31.25 0.58 19.08
CA GLU A 156 -32.32 1.49 18.72
C GLU A 156 -33.15 0.81 17.63
N LEU A 157 -34.44 0.62 17.87
CA LEU A 157 -35.35 0.08 16.89
C LEU A 157 -36.03 1.25 16.18
N ASP A 158 -36.13 1.20 14.86
CA ASP A 158 -36.97 2.13 14.11
C ASP A 158 -38.46 1.94 14.48
N ALA A 159 -39.34 2.82 13.98
CA ALA A 159 -40.78 2.70 14.22
C ALA A 159 -41.39 1.37 13.73
N GLY A 160 -40.67 0.61 12.91
CA GLY A 160 -41.02 -0.72 12.42
C GLY A 160 -40.39 -1.88 13.19
N GLY A 161 -39.61 -1.62 14.24
CA GLY A 161 -38.95 -2.67 15.03
C GLY A 161 -37.65 -3.21 14.42
N ASN A 162 -37.07 -2.55 13.41
CA ASN A 162 -35.78 -2.93 12.85
C ASN A 162 -34.63 -2.25 13.58
N GLU A 163 -33.53 -2.96 13.76
CA GLU A 163 -32.29 -2.38 14.27
C GLU A 163 -31.82 -1.22 13.39
N VAL A 164 -31.71 -0.04 14.00
CA VAL A 164 -31.15 1.15 13.36
C VAL A 164 -29.65 0.92 13.22
N ILE A 165 -29.24 0.54 12.00
CA ILE A 165 -27.83 0.45 11.63
C ILE A 165 -27.21 1.82 11.85
N ASN A 166 -26.20 1.88 12.70
CA ASN A 166 -25.50 3.11 13.03
C ASN A 166 -24.90 3.72 11.75
N PRO A 167 -25.40 4.89 11.30
CA PRO A 167 -25.08 5.39 9.98
C PRO A 167 -23.60 5.78 9.90
N VAL A 168 -22.96 5.41 8.78
CA VAL A 168 -21.63 5.89 8.44
C VAL A 168 -21.78 7.17 7.64
N THR A 169 -21.33 8.29 8.19
CA THR A 169 -21.21 9.53 7.42
C THR A 169 -19.93 9.47 6.60
N VAL A 170 -20.04 9.67 5.30
CA VAL A 170 -18.91 9.63 4.37
C VAL A 170 -18.79 11.00 3.72
N THR A 171 -17.59 11.58 3.78
CA THR A 171 -17.21 12.76 3.00
C THR A 171 -16.00 12.40 2.15
N SER A 172 -15.96 12.82 0.89
CA SER A 172 -14.85 12.54 -0.02
C SER A 172 -14.59 13.71 -0.94
N GLY A 173 -13.40 13.75 -1.51
CA GLY A 173 -13.01 14.75 -2.50
C GLY A 173 -11.69 14.41 -3.16
N ALA A 174 -11.26 15.30 -4.04
CA ALA A 174 -9.98 15.20 -4.72
C ALA A 174 -9.35 16.57 -4.94
N PHE A 175 -8.02 16.58 -5.07
CA PHE A 175 -7.26 17.74 -5.52
C PHE A 175 -6.10 17.28 -6.41
N ASP A 176 -5.74 18.11 -7.37
CA ASP A 176 -4.58 17.87 -8.24
C ASP A 176 -3.36 18.55 -7.62
N LEU A 177 -2.24 17.85 -7.61
CA LEU A 177 -0.93 18.37 -7.27
C LEU A 177 -0.15 18.51 -8.58
N VAL A 178 0.15 19.75 -8.94
CA VAL A 178 0.84 20.08 -10.18
C VAL A 178 2.20 20.69 -9.85
N ALA A 179 3.26 20.17 -10.47
CA ALA A 179 4.60 20.73 -10.40
C ALA A 179 4.82 21.72 -11.56
N HIS A 180 4.80 23.03 -11.27
CA HIS A 180 5.06 24.07 -12.28
C HIS A 180 6.39 24.78 -12.03
N GLN A 181 7.41 24.44 -12.83
CA GLN A 181 8.69 25.15 -13.11
C GLN A 181 9.54 25.68 -11.93
N ASN A 182 9.05 25.67 -10.70
CA ASN A 182 9.69 26.02 -9.41
C ASN A 182 8.69 26.08 -8.22
N ARG A 183 7.41 25.75 -8.41
CA ARG A 183 6.41 25.67 -7.34
C ARG A 183 5.47 24.49 -7.55
N GLN A 184 5.13 23.85 -6.45
CA GLN A 184 4.11 22.82 -6.39
C GLN A 184 2.83 23.46 -5.87
N LEU A 185 1.72 23.20 -6.57
CA LEU A 185 0.42 23.78 -6.27
C LEU A 185 -0.59 22.66 -6.06
N ALA A 186 -1.42 22.80 -5.04
CA ALA A 186 -2.66 22.04 -4.93
C ALA A 186 -3.80 22.82 -5.59
N ILE A 187 -4.47 22.19 -6.54
CA ILE A 187 -5.62 22.74 -7.25
C ILE A 187 -6.83 21.89 -6.86
N PRO A 188 -7.79 22.46 -6.09
CA PRO A 188 -9.01 21.73 -5.74
C PRO A 188 -9.76 21.28 -6.99
N VAL A 189 -10.09 20.00 -7.07
CA VAL A 189 -10.91 19.47 -8.16
C VAL A 189 -12.37 19.68 -7.77
N ARG A 190 -13.03 20.63 -8.45
CA ARG A 190 -14.41 21.03 -8.14
C ARG A 190 -15.48 20.06 -8.67
N ALA A 191 -15.08 19.11 -9.50
CA ALA A 191 -15.97 18.08 -10.01
C ALA A 191 -15.95 16.84 -9.11
N ASP A 192 -17.06 16.12 -9.03
CA ASP A 192 -17.12 14.78 -8.42
C ASP A 192 -16.27 13.83 -9.28
N VAL A 193 -14.99 13.71 -8.94
CA VAL A 193 -14.09 12.73 -9.57
C VAL A 193 -14.07 11.49 -8.70
N ALA A 194 -14.57 10.39 -9.25
CA ALA A 194 -14.50 9.10 -8.59
C ALA A 194 -13.03 8.65 -8.47
N PRO A 195 -12.63 8.06 -7.33
CA PRO A 195 -11.31 7.46 -7.22
C PRO A 195 -11.15 6.32 -8.23
N PRO A 196 -9.90 5.98 -8.60
CA PRO A 196 -9.65 4.81 -9.44
C PRO A 196 -10.24 3.57 -8.79
N VAL A 197 -10.97 2.77 -9.58
CA VAL A 197 -11.51 1.50 -9.12
C VAL A 197 -10.36 0.52 -8.98
N ALA A 198 -9.95 0.26 -7.74
CA ALA A 198 -8.98 -0.79 -7.47
C ALA A 198 -9.60 -2.16 -7.82
N PRO A 199 -8.85 -3.07 -8.48
CA PRO A 199 -9.33 -4.41 -8.74
C PRO A 199 -9.63 -5.13 -7.43
N THR A 200 -10.64 -6.01 -7.46
CA THR A 200 -10.94 -6.85 -6.29
C THR A 200 -9.79 -7.79 -6.02
N ILE A 201 -9.43 -7.92 -4.74
CA ILE A 201 -8.37 -8.84 -4.31
C ILE A 201 -8.77 -10.28 -4.61
N ALA A 202 -10.03 -10.65 -4.38
CA ALA A 202 -10.53 -11.97 -4.76
C ALA A 202 -10.75 -12.05 -6.27
N LEU A 203 -10.16 -13.08 -6.90
CA LEU A 203 -10.29 -13.33 -8.33
C LEU A 203 -11.63 -14.02 -8.63
N GLN A 204 -12.32 -13.52 -9.66
CA GLN A 204 -13.63 -14.02 -10.07
C GLN A 204 -13.62 -14.49 -11.53
N GLY A 205 -14.49 -15.46 -11.85
CA GLY A 205 -14.71 -15.92 -13.23
C GLY A 205 -13.41 -16.25 -13.98
N ALA A 206 -13.20 -15.55 -15.11
CA ALA A 206 -12.06 -15.77 -16.01
C ALA A 206 -10.71 -15.27 -15.47
N GLU A 207 -10.69 -14.48 -14.39
CA GLU A 207 -9.43 -14.01 -13.77
C GLU A 207 -8.71 -15.09 -12.97
N ARG A 208 -9.44 -16.16 -12.62
CA ARG A 208 -8.96 -17.29 -11.85
C ARG A 208 -8.12 -18.22 -12.73
N ILE A 209 -7.06 -18.79 -12.15
CA ILE A 209 -6.26 -19.80 -12.82
C ILE A 209 -7.03 -21.13 -12.81
N PRO A 210 -7.30 -21.73 -13.98
CA PRO A 210 -7.97 -23.03 -14.06
C PRO A 210 -7.17 -24.12 -13.37
N GLY A 211 -7.86 -25.06 -12.70
CA GLY A 211 -7.22 -26.20 -12.03
C GLY A 211 -6.69 -25.93 -10.62
N ILE A 212 -6.64 -24.66 -10.18
CA ILE A 212 -6.33 -24.31 -8.79
C ILE A 212 -7.63 -24.24 -7.97
N ALA A 213 -7.76 -25.16 -7.02
CA ALA A 213 -8.94 -25.27 -6.15
C ALA A 213 -9.01 -24.16 -5.10
N GLY A 214 -10.20 -23.93 -4.53
CA GLY A 214 -10.40 -23.00 -3.42
C GLY A 214 -10.47 -21.52 -3.83
N GLU A 215 -10.44 -20.61 -2.86
CA GLU A 215 -10.41 -19.17 -3.14
C GLU A 215 -9.06 -18.73 -3.72
N GLN A 216 -9.08 -17.77 -4.64
CA GLN A 216 -7.87 -17.25 -5.27
C GLN A 216 -7.79 -15.74 -5.07
N TYR A 217 -6.62 -15.26 -4.68
CA TYR A 217 -6.38 -13.85 -4.38
C TYR A 217 -5.24 -13.30 -5.24
N ARG A 218 -5.40 -12.07 -5.68
CA ARG A 218 -4.45 -11.33 -6.52
C ARG A 218 -3.31 -10.75 -5.69
N ALA A 219 -2.09 -10.79 -6.20
CA ALA A 219 -0.98 -9.97 -5.72
C ALA A 219 -1.19 -8.49 -6.07
N ALA A 220 -0.52 -7.57 -5.35
CA ALA A 220 -0.69 -6.14 -5.61
C ALA A 220 -0.28 -5.74 -7.04
N ASP A 221 0.72 -6.41 -7.64
CA ASP A 221 1.22 -6.17 -9.00
C ASP A 221 0.48 -6.98 -10.08
N ASP A 222 -0.52 -7.76 -9.68
CA ASP A 222 -1.26 -8.67 -10.54
C ASP A 222 -0.45 -9.78 -11.23
N ARG A 223 0.81 -10.01 -10.83
CA ARG A 223 1.69 -11.02 -11.44
C ARG A 223 1.56 -12.40 -10.82
N HIS A 224 0.97 -12.50 -9.64
CA HIS A 224 0.88 -13.74 -8.87
C HIS A 224 -0.53 -13.95 -8.29
N VAL A 225 -0.83 -15.21 -8.02
CA VAL A 225 -2.09 -15.66 -7.42
C VAL A 225 -1.80 -16.50 -6.17
N LEU A 226 -2.53 -16.21 -5.11
CA LEU A 226 -2.46 -16.91 -3.83
C LEU A 226 -3.72 -17.76 -3.66
N SER A 227 -3.52 -19.02 -3.28
CA SER A 227 -4.59 -19.96 -2.91
C SER A 227 -4.33 -20.47 -1.49
N PRO A 228 -5.19 -20.14 -0.50
CA PRO A 228 -5.00 -20.59 0.87
C PRO A 228 -5.72 -21.92 1.13
N GLU A 229 -5.09 -22.76 1.93
CA GLU A 229 -5.67 -23.97 2.49
C GLU A 229 -5.68 -23.87 4.02
N ALA A 230 -6.85 -23.98 4.64
CA ALA A 230 -7.00 -24.00 6.08
C ALA A 230 -6.52 -25.33 6.67
N LYS A 231 -5.72 -25.26 7.75
CA LYS A 231 -5.23 -26.42 8.50
C LYS A 231 -5.46 -26.23 10.00
N PRO A 232 -5.78 -27.29 10.75
CA PRO A 232 -5.81 -27.23 12.21
C PRO A 232 -4.45 -26.79 12.78
N HIS A 233 -4.48 -25.98 13.84
CA HIS A 233 -3.27 -25.52 14.54
C HIS A 233 -3.53 -25.38 16.03
N ASP A 234 -2.68 -25.95 16.89
CA ASP A 234 -2.95 -26.03 18.33
C ASP A 234 -3.09 -24.65 19.00
N ALA A 235 -2.20 -23.71 18.68
CA ALA A 235 -2.20 -22.39 19.30
C ALA A 235 -3.22 -21.40 18.70
N LEU A 236 -3.54 -21.56 17.42
CA LEU A 236 -4.36 -20.59 16.65
C LEU A 236 -5.76 -21.14 16.32
N ARG A 237 -6.04 -22.40 16.69
CA ARG A 237 -7.14 -23.26 16.20
C ARG A 237 -7.06 -23.57 14.71
N GLN A 238 -6.68 -22.59 13.90
CA GLN A 238 -6.55 -22.69 12.46
C GLN A 238 -5.37 -21.84 11.97
N ILE A 239 -4.66 -22.36 10.99
CA ILE A 239 -3.61 -21.67 10.25
C ILE A 239 -3.83 -21.91 8.76
N TYR A 240 -3.29 -21.06 7.89
CA TYR A 240 -3.44 -21.19 6.45
C TYR A 240 -2.10 -21.46 5.80
N THR A 241 -2.02 -22.53 5.00
CA THR A 241 -0.91 -22.71 4.06
C THR A 241 -1.28 -22.02 2.75
N TRP A 242 -0.56 -20.97 2.40
CA TRP A 242 -0.68 -20.28 1.12
C TRP A 242 0.16 -21.01 0.10
N SER A 243 -0.43 -21.39 -1.03
CA SER A 243 0.32 -21.72 -2.24
C SER A 243 0.27 -20.53 -3.18
N VAL A 244 1.44 -20.10 -3.65
CA VAL A 244 1.59 -18.94 -4.54
C VAL A 244 1.96 -19.43 -5.93
N TYR A 245 1.28 -18.90 -6.94
CA TYR A 245 1.42 -19.26 -8.35
C TYR A 245 1.70 -18.02 -9.19
N ASP A 246 2.42 -18.18 -10.29
CA ASP A 246 2.45 -17.17 -11.36
C ASP A 246 1.13 -17.17 -12.16
N ARG A 247 0.97 -16.25 -13.11
CA ARG A 247 -0.25 -16.17 -13.93
C ARG A 247 -0.42 -17.34 -14.91
N ASP A 248 0.65 -18.08 -15.22
CA ASP A 248 0.60 -19.27 -16.06
C ASP A 248 0.19 -20.53 -15.27
N GLY A 249 0.05 -20.41 -13.94
CA GLY A 249 -0.34 -21.49 -13.04
C GLY A 249 0.83 -22.31 -12.50
N ASN A 250 2.07 -21.91 -12.74
CA ASN A 250 3.22 -22.56 -12.12
C ASN A 250 3.34 -22.14 -10.66
N ARG A 251 3.56 -23.11 -9.79
CA ARG A 251 3.72 -22.85 -8.35
C ARG A 251 5.10 -22.25 -8.08
N VAL A 252 5.12 -21.05 -7.52
CA VAL A 252 6.34 -20.33 -7.09
C VAL A 252 6.80 -20.79 -5.72
N GLY A 253 5.88 -21.11 -4.81
CA GLY A 253 6.20 -21.64 -3.49
C GLY A 253 5.06 -21.60 -2.49
N HIS A 254 5.39 -21.54 -1.20
CA HIS A 254 4.40 -21.46 -0.14
C HIS A 254 4.83 -20.62 1.05
N TYR A 255 3.84 -20.23 1.85
CA TYR A 255 4.02 -19.56 3.13
C TYR A 255 2.89 -19.97 4.07
N THR A 256 3.10 -19.86 5.37
CA THR A 256 2.09 -20.18 6.38
C THR A 256 1.73 -18.91 7.12
N SER A 257 0.44 -18.58 7.20
CA SER A 257 -0.05 -17.38 7.89
C SER A 257 -1.29 -17.68 8.75
N PRO A 258 -1.50 -16.96 9.87
CA PRO A 258 -2.77 -16.97 10.60
C PRO A 258 -3.96 -16.45 9.77
N TYR A 259 -3.73 -15.77 8.66
CA TYR A 259 -4.79 -15.22 7.81
C TYR A 259 -4.95 -15.99 6.51
N ALA A 260 -6.18 -16.04 5.98
CA ALA A 260 -6.44 -16.64 4.66
C ALA A 260 -5.83 -15.82 3.51
N ARG A 261 -5.57 -14.53 3.73
CA ARG A 261 -5.03 -13.60 2.75
C ARG A 261 -4.45 -12.37 3.42
N ALA A 262 -3.52 -11.70 2.73
CA ALA A 262 -3.07 -10.36 3.04
C ALA A 262 -2.66 -9.65 1.74
N PRO A 263 -2.49 -8.31 1.72
CA PRO A 263 -1.82 -7.65 0.60
C PRO A 263 -0.38 -8.16 0.49
N TYR A 264 0.01 -8.63 -0.70
CA TYR A 264 1.29 -9.27 -0.93
C TYR A 264 1.86 -8.97 -2.31
N LEU A 265 3.18 -9.15 -2.43
CA LEU A 265 3.98 -9.13 -3.65
C LEU A 265 4.98 -10.28 -3.64
N VAL A 266 5.50 -10.62 -4.81
CA VAL A 266 6.57 -11.62 -4.94
C VAL A 266 7.73 -11.00 -5.71
N ARG A 267 8.94 -11.14 -5.15
CA ARG A 267 10.20 -10.73 -5.78
C ARG A 267 11.15 -11.91 -5.78
N ASN A 268 11.47 -12.45 -6.95
CA ASN A 268 12.23 -13.70 -7.07
C ASN A 268 11.54 -14.83 -6.27
N SER A 269 12.22 -15.39 -5.27
CA SER A 269 11.67 -16.36 -4.32
C SER A 269 11.20 -15.75 -3.00
N GLN A 270 11.10 -14.43 -2.90
CA GLN A 270 10.69 -13.73 -1.67
C GLN A 270 9.22 -13.31 -1.74
N LEU A 271 8.44 -13.66 -0.72
CA LEU A 271 7.12 -13.12 -0.45
C LEU A 271 7.27 -11.87 0.39
N ILE A 272 6.66 -10.77 -0.04
CA ILE A 272 6.61 -9.50 0.71
C ILE A 272 5.13 -9.26 1.05
N LEU A 273 4.76 -9.17 2.32
CA LEU A 273 3.37 -8.99 2.72
C LEU A 273 3.18 -8.00 3.88
N ARG A 274 2.02 -7.34 3.91
CA ARG A 274 1.55 -6.64 5.12
C ARG A 274 0.72 -7.58 5.95
N GLU A 275 1.25 -8.03 7.07
CA GLU A 275 0.50 -8.87 7.99
C GLU A 275 -0.28 -8.03 9.02
N GLN A 276 -1.50 -8.47 9.32
CA GLN A 276 -2.34 -7.88 10.36
C GLN A 276 -1.88 -8.30 11.76
N PRO A 277 -2.26 -7.55 12.81
CA PRO A 277 -1.87 -7.89 14.16
C PRO A 277 -2.64 -9.12 14.66
N PHE A 278 -1.93 -10.06 15.26
CA PHE A 278 -2.50 -11.25 15.86
C PHE A 278 -1.82 -11.59 17.19
N ALA A 279 -2.51 -12.34 18.03
CA ALA A 279 -1.98 -12.84 19.28
C ALA A 279 -2.33 -14.33 19.44
N HIS A 280 -1.44 -15.07 20.08
CA HIS A 280 -1.66 -16.49 20.36
C HIS A 280 -0.97 -16.91 21.66
N ALA A 281 -1.43 -18.01 22.25
CA ALA A 281 -0.74 -18.62 23.37
C ALA A 281 0.45 -19.43 22.85
N GLY A 282 1.66 -19.11 23.33
CA GLY A 282 2.86 -19.87 23.08
C GLY A 282 2.84 -21.23 23.77
N THR A 283 3.79 -22.10 23.43
CA THR A 283 3.91 -23.46 24.01
C THR A 283 4.17 -23.47 25.52
N ASN A 284 4.69 -22.37 26.06
CA ASN A 284 4.90 -22.14 27.49
C ASN A 284 3.69 -21.50 28.19
N GLY A 285 2.57 -21.31 27.49
CA GLY A 285 1.37 -20.63 27.98
C GLY A 285 1.48 -19.10 28.04
N GLN A 286 2.59 -18.50 27.62
CA GLN A 286 2.70 -17.05 27.53
C GLN A 286 2.02 -16.54 26.27
N TRP A 287 1.29 -15.42 26.40
CA TRP A 287 0.74 -14.72 25.25
C TRP A 287 1.86 -14.10 24.42
N GLN A 288 1.85 -14.40 23.12
CA GLN A 288 2.70 -13.78 22.12
C GLN A 288 1.83 -12.87 21.26
N GLU A 289 2.21 -11.61 21.17
CA GLU A 289 1.52 -10.59 20.40
C GLU A 289 2.42 -10.12 19.25
N HIS A 290 1.82 -10.01 18.06
CA HIS A 290 2.43 -9.45 16.88
C HIS A 290 1.64 -8.21 16.47
N SER A 291 2.35 -7.09 16.32
CA SER A 291 1.78 -5.85 15.79
C SER A 291 1.56 -5.97 14.27
N THR A 292 0.99 -4.92 13.65
CA THR A 292 0.98 -4.87 12.18
C THR A 292 2.42 -4.80 11.70
N ARG A 293 2.79 -5.65 10.75
CA ARG A 293 4.17 -5.78 10.29
C ARG A 293 4.27 -5.93 8.78
N LEU A 294 5.35 -5.41 8.21
CA LEU A 294 5.85 -5.78 6.89
C LEU A 294 6.72 -7.02 7.07
N VAL A 295 6.39 -8.11 6.40
CA VAL A 295 7.13 -9.39 6.48
C VAL A 295 7.74 -9.69 5.13
N VAL A 296 8.99 -10.16 5.14
CA VAL A 296 9.59 -10.81 3.99
C VAL A 296 9.92 -12.26 4.34
N ALA A 297 9.42 -13.18 3.53
CA ALA A 297 9.61 -14.62 3.71
C ALA A 297 10.18 -15.27 2.45
N ASP A 298 10.91 -16.35 2.62
CA ASP A 298 11.39 -17.19 1.53
C ASP A 298 10.30 -18.20 1.13
N LEU A 299 9.84 -18.16 -0.12
CA LEU A 299 8.76 -19.01 -0.64
C LEU A 299 9.18 -20.46 -0.87
N GLN A 300 10.48 -20.76 -0.94
CA GLN A 300 10.97 -22.12 -1.11
C GLN A 300 10.92 -22.90 0.20
N THR A 301 11.21 -22.21 1.31
CA THR A 301 11.27 -22.78 2.65
C THR A 301 10.04 -22.45 3.50
N GLY A 302 9.29 -21.41 3.13
CA GLY A 302 8.21 -20.84 3.91
C GLY A 302 8.66 -20.08 5.16
N ARG A 303 9.97 -19.81 5.31
CA ARG A 303 10.55 -19.19 6.51
C ARG A 303 10.55 -17.66 6.39
N GLU A 304 10.16 -16.97 7.46
CA GLU A 304 10.36 -15.53 7.59
C GLU A 304 11.86 -15.21 7.58
N LEU A 305 12.27 -14.26 6.73
CA LEU A 305 13.64 -13.77 6.65
C LEU A 305 13.85 -12.61 7.62
N TRP A 306 12.89 -11.68 7.66
CA TRP A 306 12.84 -10.56 8.59
C TRP A 306 11.41 -9.96 8.60
N ASP A 307 11.13 -9.18 9.63
CA ASP A 307 9.91 -8.38 9.74
C ASP A 307 10.19 -6.98 10.31
N PHE A 308 9.27 -6.05 10.07
CA PHE A 308 9.37 -4.66 10.50
C PHE A 308 8.00 -4.15 10.97
N GLU A 309 7.93 -3.59 12.19
CA GLU A 309 6.69 -3.03 12.74
C GLU A 309 6.24 -1.77 11.98
N ILE A 310 5.05 -1.82 11.42
CA ILE A 310 4.46 -0.70 10.67
C ILE A 310 3.20 -0.17 11.36
N LEU A 311 2.77 1.02 10.98
CA LEU A 311 1.56 1.63 11.50
C LEU A 311 0.33 0.77 11.18
N ASP A 312 -0.45 0.42 12.21
CA ASP A 312 -1.83 -0.03 11.99
C ASP A 312 -2.72 1.20 11.79
N HIS A 313 -3.25 1.37 10.58
CA HIS A 313 -4.18 2.45 10.27
C HIS A 313 -5.62 2.10 10.66
N GLN A 314 -5.86 0.91 11.24
CA GLN A 314 -7.16 0.49 11.74
C GLN A 314 -7.23 0.63 13.27
N TYR A 315 -8.29 1.25 13.76
CA TYR A 315 -8.52 1.35 15.20
C TYR A 315 -8.96 -0.01 15.77
N ARG A 316 -8.17 -0.53 16.71
CA ARG A 316 -8.42 -1.80 17.42
C ARG A 316 -8.46 -1.63 18.94
N GLY A 317 -8.51 -0.38 19.41
CA GLY A 317 -8.58 -0.06 20.83
C GLY A 317 -9.98 -0.29 21.43
N PRO A 318 -10.13 -0.11 22.75
CA PRO A 318 -11.42 -0.22 23.41
C PRO A 318 -12.40 0.82 22.87
N THR A 319 -13.57 0.38 22.42
CA THR A 319 -14.67 1.30 22.11
C THR A 319 -15.21 1.90 23.42
N PRO A 320 -15.69 3.16 23.40
CA PRO A 320 -16.37 3.72 24.57
C PRO A 320 -17.52 2.80 25.04
N PRO A 321 -17.76 2.69 26.36
CA PRO A 321 -18.81 1.86 26.92
C PRO A 321 -20.23 2.31 26.55
#